data_AF-A0A7C6G537-F1
#
_entry.id   AF-A0A7C6G537-F1
#
_cell.length_a   1.000
_cell.length_b   1.000
_cell.length_c   1.000
_cell.angle_alpha   90.00
_cell.angle_beta   90.00
_cell.angle_gamma   90.00
#
_symmetry.space_group_name_H-M   'P 1'
#
loop_
_entity.id
_entity.type
_entity.pdbx_description
1 polymer ?
#
loop_
_entity_poly.entity_id
_entity_poly.type
_entity_poly.pdbx_seq_one_letter_code
_entity_poly.pdbx_strand_id
1 'polypeptide(L)'
;MDQGNIEQVYELSYLQEGLLFESLYTESKSNYFIQSVYQIKGNLDVQKFRLSFDYLMMKYDVLRTAITILPSSGRAWQVVLKNREIEVDF
;
A
#
# COMPACT_ATOMS: atom_id res chain seq x y z
N MET A 1 1.63 2.34 15.04
CA MET A 1 1.70 0.99 14.42
C MET A 1 1.89 -0.01 15.53
N ASP A 2 1.16 -1.13 15.50
CA ASP A 2 1.43 -2.25 16.40
C ASP A 2 2.78 -2.89 16.01
N GLN A 3 3.73 -2.90 16.95
CA GLN A 3 5.06 -3.49 16.73
C GLN A 3 4.98 -4.99 16.45
N GLY A 4 3.96 -5.69 16.98
CA GLY A 4 3.75 -7.11 16.73
C GLY A 4 3.46 -7.45 15.27
N ASN A 5 2.96 -6.49 14.50
CA ASN A 5 2.57 -6.64 13.10
C ASN A 5 3.64 -6.17 12.11
N ILE A 6 4.83 -5.76 12.55
CA ILE A 6 5.93 -5.38 11.65
C ILE A 6 6.70 -6.64 11.23
N GLU A 7 6.93 -6.79 9.93
CA GLU A 7 7.73 -7.89 9.37
C GLU A 7 9.13 -7.43 9.00
N GLN A 8 9.24 -6.35 8.22
CA GLN A 8 10.50 -5.82 7.70
C GLN A 8 10.46 -4.31 7.60
N VAL A 9 11.64 -3.68 7.63
CA VAL A 9 11.80 -2.24 7.51
C VAL A 9 12.95 -1.94 6.56
N TYR A 10 12.72 -1.04 5.60
CA TYR A 10 13.69 -0.64 4.59
C TYR A 10 13.70 0.88 4.41
N GLU A 11 14.83 1.41 3.92
CA GLU A 11 14.87 2.78 3.41
C GLU A 11 14.02 2.91 2.13
N LEU A 12 13.56 4.13 1.82
CA LEU A 12 12.90 4.39 0.54
C LEU A 12 13.94 4.40 -0.58
N SER A 13 13.54 3.98 -1.78
CA SER A 13 14.33 4.28 -2.96
C SER A 13 14.31 5.79 -3.27
N TYR A 14 15.33 6.30 -3.95
CA TYR A 14 15.39 7.72 -4.33
C TYR A 14 14.14 8.22 -5.06
N LEU A 15 13.52 7.37 -5.89
CA LEU A 15 12.26 7.73 -6.55
C LEU A 15 11.11 7.87 -5.54
N GLN A 16 10.97 6.91 -4.62
CA GLN A 16 9.94 6.96 -3.59
C GLN A 16 10.11 8.17 -2.65
N GLU A 17 11.35 8.56 -2.34
CA GLU A 17 11.62 9.79 -1.58
C GLU A 17 11.14 11.03 -2.34
N GLY A 18 11.43 11.11 -3.64
CA GLY A 18 10.97 12.21 -4.50
C GLY A 18 9.44 12.29 -4.59
N LEU A 19 8.78 11.14 -4.79
CA LEU A 19 7.31 11.04 -4.81
C LEU A 19 6.70 11.46 -3.47
N LEU A 20 7.28 10.99 -2.36
CA LEU A 20 6.82 11.37 -1.02
C LEU A 20 6.99 12.87 -0.80
N PHE A 21 8.14 13.44 -1.16
CA PHE A 21 8.37 14.87 -1.08
C PHE A 21 7.30 15.65 -1.86
N GLU A 22 7.11 15.40 -3.16
CA GLU A 22 6.07 16.11 -3.93
C GLU A 22 4.67 15.95 -3.30
N SER A 23 4.31 14.75 -2.83
CA SER A 23 3.00 14.50 -2.21
C SER A 23 2.74 15.27 -0.90
N LEU A 24 3.81 15.65 -0.17
CA LEU A 24 3.69 16.42 1.07
C LEU A 24 3.58 17.93 0.84
N TYR A 25 4.08 18.43 -0.29
CA TYR A 25 4.13 19.87 -0.60
C TYR A 25 3.09 20.32 -1.63
N THR A 26 2.42 19.40 -2.32
CA THR A 26 1.34 19.71 -3.26
C THR A 26 -0.02 19.50 -2.60
N GLU A 27 -0.96 20.42 -2.83
CA GLU A 27 -2.35 20.25 -2.36
C GLU A 27 -3.10 19.14 -3.12
N SER A 28 -2.58 18.77 -4.31
CA SER A 28 -3.14 17.72 -5.17
C SER A 28 -2.73 16.33 -4.69
N LYS A 29 -3.50 15.77 -3.76
CA LYS A 29 -3.30 14.40 -3.25
C LYS A 29 -3.46 13.29 -4.31
N SER A 30 -3.91 13.61 -5.52
CA SER A 30 -4.22 12.63 -6.57
C SER A 30 -3.14 12.45 -7.64
N ASN A 31 -2.05 13.24 -7.65
CA ASN A 31 -1.04 13.16 -8.72
C ASN A 31 -0.44 11.76 -8.90
N TYR A 32 -0.38 10.99 -7.81
CA TYR A 32 0.17 9.63 -7.79
C TYR A 32 -0.88 8.56 -7.51
N PHE A 33 -2.16 8.92 -7.57
CA PHE A 33 -3.26 7.98 -7.43
C PHE A 33 -3.64 7.42 -8.80
N ILE A 34 -3.44 6.11 -9.00
CA ILE A 34 -3.81 5.42 -10.23
C ILE A 34 -5.13 4.69 -10.00
N GLN A 35 -6.15 5.06 -10.78
CA GLN A 35 -7.44 4.37 -10.79
C GLN A 35 -7.59 3.57 -12.08
N SER A 36 -7.95 2.29 -11.95
CA SER A 36 -8.29 1.42 -13.06
C SER A 36 -9.70 0.89 -12.89
N VAL A 37 -10.51 0.97 -13.95
CA VAL A 37 -11.91 0.52 -13.96
C VAL A 37 -12.07 -0.55 -15.02
N TYR A 38 -12.61 -1.70 -14.63
CA TYR A 38 -12.79 -2.86 -15.51
C TYR A 38 -14.26 -3.27 -15.56
N GLN A 39 -14.74 -3.55 -16.76
CA GLN A 39 -16.06 -4.15 -16.96
C GLN A 39 -15.92 -5.66 -17.12
N ILE A 40 -16.49 -6.43 -16.19
CA ILE A 40 -16.54 -7.89 -16.25
C ILE A 40 -17.88 -8.30 -16.85
N LYS A 41 -17.86 -9.17 -17.87
CA LYS A 41 -19.07 -9.75 -18.48
C LYS A 41 -19.21 -11.21 -18.03
N GLY A 42 -20.42 -11.59 -17.61
CA GLY A 42 -20.72 -12.93 -17.13
C GLY A 42 -20.83 -13.01 -15.60
N ASN A 43 -20.77 -14.21 -15.06
CA ASN A 43 -20.93 -14.44 -13.62
C ASN A 43 -19.59 -14.25 -12.91
N LEU A 44 -19.55 -13.28 -11.98
CA LEU A 44 -18.43 -13.08 -11.07
C LEU A 44 -18.72 -13.77 -9.73
N ASP A 45 -17.86 -14.70 -9.35
CA ASP A 45 -17.86 -15.25 -7.98
C ASP A 45 -17.09 -14.30 -7.07
N VAL A 46 -17.86 -13.43 -6.38
CA VAL A 46 -17.33 -12.39 -5.48
C VAL A 46 -16.43 -12.98 -4.39
N GLN A 47 -16.77 -14.17 -3.87
CA GLN A 47 -15.98 -14.78 -2.79
C GLN A 47 -14.62 -15.26 -3.30
N LYS A 48 -14.58 -15.90 -4.48
CA LYS A 48 -13.30 -16.28 -5.09
C LYS A 48 -12.47 -15.06 -5.48
N PHE A 49 -13.11 -13.98 -5.92
CA PHE A 49 -12.42 -12.74 -6.24
C PHE A 49 -11.78 -12.14 -4.99
N ARG A 50 -12.51 -12.05 -3.87
CA ARG A 50 -11.97 -11.60 -2.58
C ARG A 50 -10.76 -12.44 -2.13
N LEU A 51 -10.90 -13.77 -2.13
CA LEU A 51 -9.81 -14.68 -1.76
C LEU A 51 -8.57 -14.52 -2.66
N SER A 52 -8.75 -14.16 -3.93
CA SER A 52 -7.63 -13.88 -4.82
C SER A 52 -6.87 -12.63 -4.41
N PHE A 53 -7.54 -11.58 -3.92
CA PHE A 53 -6.90 -10.39 -3.38
C PHE A 53 -6.17 -10.68 -2.07
N ASP A 54 -6.77 -11.48 -1.17
CA ASP A 54 -6.11 -11.90 0.06
C ASP A 54 -4.81 -12.65 -0.25
N TYR A 55 -4.83 -13.52 -1.26
CA TYR A 55 -3.62 -14.21 -1.73
C TYR A 55 -2.57 -13.25 -2.30
N LEU A 56 -2.98 -12.25 -3.09
CA LEU A 56 -2.06 -11.24 -3.61
C LEU A 56 -1.42 -10.41 -2.48
N MET A 57 -2.21 -10.01 -1.48
CA MET A 57 -1.73 -9.31 -0.29
C MET A 57 -0.67 -10.13 0.44
N MET A 58 -0.91 -11.43 0.64
CA MET A 58 0.06 -12.34 1.27
C MET A 58 1.34 -12.53 0.44
N LYS A 59 1.22 -12.52 -0.89
CA LYS A 59 2.34 -12.80 -1.80
C LYS A 59 3.24 -11.59 -2.07
N TYR A 60 2.68 -10.38 -2.07
CA TYR A 60 3.38 -9.18 -2.50
C TYR A 60 3.48 -8.14 -1.37
N ASP A 61 4.69 -8.02 -0.79
CA ASP A 61 4.98 -7.12 0.33
C ASP A 61 4.54 -5.68 0.09
N VAL A 62 4.69 -5.17 -1.13
CA VAL A 62 4.32 -3.79 -1.48
C VAL A 62 2.87 -3.46 -1.15
N LEU A 63 1.95 -4.43 -1.22
CA LEU A 63 0.54 -4.22 -0.88
C LEU A 63 0.31 -4.12 0.65
N ARG A 64 1.26 -4.64 1.43
CA ARG A 64 1.29 -4.61 2.91
C ARG A 64 2.20 -3.50 3.45
N THR A 65 2.89 -2.77 2.58
CA THR A 65 3.86 -1.74 2.97
C THR A 65 3.17 -0.42 3.32
N ALA A 66 3.59 0.17 4.42
CA ALA A 66 3.26 1.54 4.80
C ALA A 66 4.53 2.42 4.74
N ILE A 67 4.34 3.70 4.42
CA ILE A 67 5.40 4.71 4.53
C ILE A 67 5.22 5.45 5.85
N THR A 68 6.27 5.54 6.66
CA THR A 68 6.25 6.27 7.94
C THR A 68 7.44 7.20 8.06
N ILE A 69 7.24 8.38 8.66
CA ILE A 69 8.30 9.34 8.93
C ILE A 69 8.62 9.29 10.43
N LEU A 70 9.87 9.00 10.80
CA LEU A 70 10.27 9.06 12.20
C LEU A 70 10.44 10.51 12.65
N PRO A 71 9.71 10.97 13.70
CA PRO A 71 9.82 12.35 14.17
C PRO A 71 11.24 12.74 14.62
N SER A 72 12.02 11.78 15.12
CA SER A 72 13.37 12.02 15.65
C SER A 72 14.42 12.29 14.58
N SER A 73 14.26 11.77 13.36
CA SER A 73 15.22 11.90 12.27
C SER A 73 14.68 12.64 11.05
N GLY A 74 13.35 12.79 10.94
CA GLY A 74 12.68 13.30 9.74
C GLY A 74 12.78 12.35 8.54
N ARG A 75 13.38 11.16 8.70
CA ARG A 75 13.54 10.19 7.61
C ARG A 75 12.29 9.33 7.44
N ALA A 76 11.95 9.08 6.19
CA ALA A 76 10.89 8.16 5.82
C ALA A 76 11.41 6.72 5.72
N TRP A 77 10.55 5.76 6.04
CA TRP A 77 10.84 4.33 5.99
C TRP A 77 9.68 3.56 5.38
N GLN A 78 10.01 2.51 4.64
CA GLN A 78 9.07 1.51 4.18
C GLN A 78 8.95 0.43 5.26
N VAL A 79 7.75 0.27 5.80
CA VAL A 79 7.45 -0.72 6.85
C VAL A 79 6.52 -1.77 6.25
N VAL A 80 7.04 -2.99 6.07
CA VAL A 80 6.25 -4.13 5.61
C VAL A 80 5.52 -4.73 6.82
N LEU A 81 4.20 -4.87 6.71
CA LEU A 81 3.35 -5.41 7.77
C LEU A 81 3.06 -6.90 7.55
N LYS A 82 3.12 -7.72 8.60
CA LYS A 82 2.82 -9.16 8.55
C LYS A 82 1.44 -9.42 7.95
N ASN A 83 0.42 -8.73 8.45
CA ASN A 83 -0.93 -8.81 7.91
C ASN A 83 -1.52 -7.41 7.76
N ARG A 84 -2.23 -7.21 6.65
CA ARG A 84 -3.05 -6.03 6.40
C ARG A 84 -4.31 -6.48 5.68
N GLU A 85 -5.46 -6.17 6.26
CA GLU A 85 -6.74 -6.44 5.61
C GLU A 85 -6.91 -5.50 4.41
N ILE A 86 -7.39 -6.06 3.32
CA ILE A 86 -7.78 -5.28 2.15
C ILE A 86 -9.23 -4.84 2.30
N GLU A 87 -9.46 -3.54 2.10
CA GLU A 87 -10.80 -2.99 2.00
C GLU A 87 -11.27 -3.20 0.56
N VAL A 88 -12.19 -4.15 0.37
CA VAL A 88 -12.80 -4.43 -0.93
C VAL A 88 -14.31 -4.34 -0.76
N ASP A 89 -14.88 -3.32 -1.38
CA ASP A 89 -16.33 -3.15 -1.50
C ASP A 89 -16.80 -3.79 -2.81
N PHE A 90 -17.85 -4.59 -2.72
CA PHE A 90 -18.44 -5.35 -3.83
C PHE A 90 -19.86 -4.89 -4.14
#